data_AF-A0A816GH58-F1
#
_entry.id   AF-A0A816GH58-F1
#
_cell.length_a   1.000
_cell.length_b   1.000
_cell.length_c   1.000
_cell.angle_alpha   90.00
_cell.angle_beta   90.00
_cell.angle_gamma   90.00
#
_symmetry.space_group_name_H-M   'P 1'
#
loop_
_entity.id
_entity.type
_entity.pdbx_description
1 polymer ?
#
loop_
_entity_poly.entity_id
_entity_poly.type
_entity_poly.pdbx_seq_one_letter_code
_entity_poly.pdbx_strand_id
1 'polypeptide(L)'
;MSYRSDGESSPNEDDNISENELDINDQEQNAFVTDDAFVELSNQQDYDGIKPIEAKPPIEINTDEQMRHQSGTPAFRSLDELFKQGVLTGTRMAWLKSKYMDLQNALAQSRDAEARLRQEEQTYLSQIEKQKRVLEEGEAFPDKITTEVQQRRKDLLKYSNDLACTNDRLFDLEYKIKALEEDKRSLENEKARIPNQHEIDEKVKALRQECDDLRRQIAQKKSEIKDQNVSLADKKKKINIATKQHEELQQTIETLE
;
A
#
# COMPACT_ATOMS: atom_id res chain seq x y z
N MET A 1 -40.24 9.88 25.23
CA MET A 1 -40.52 11.28 25.58
C MET A 1 -39.51 12.17 24.90
N SER A 2 -40.02 13.20 24.23
CA SER A 2 -39.38 14.42 23.69
C SER A 2 -38.39 14.37 22.51
N TYR A 3 -38.60 15.39 21.68
CA TYR A 3 -38.18 15.61 20.30
C TYR A 3 -36.81 16.29 20.15
N ARG A 4 -36.32 16.21 18.90
CA ARG A 4 -35.34 17.04 18.19
C ARG A 4 -35.18 18.48 18.69
N SER A 5 -33.95 19.01 18.57
CA SER A 5 -33.70 20.30 17.93
C SER A 5 -32.31 20.31 17.28
N ASP A 6 -32.31 20.58 15.98
CA ASP A 6 -31.15 20.97 15.17
C ASP A 6 -30.63 22.35 15.63
N GLY A 7 -29.36 22.62 15.32
CA GLY A 7 -28.69 23.88 15.61
C GLY A 7 -27.31 23.92 14.97
N GLU A 8 -27.29 24.20 13.67
CA GLU A 8 -26.10 24.54 12.86
C GLU A 8 -25.38 25.78 13.41
N SER A 9 -24.04 25.77 13.37
CA SER A 9 -23.23 26.95 13.01
C SER A 9 -21.77 26.56 12.84
N SER A 10 -21.39 26.43 11.59
CA SER A 10 -20.01 26.57 11.13
C SER A 10 -19.68 28.07 11.04
N PRO A 11 -18.44 28.49 11.33
CA PRO A 11 -17.87 29.61 10.60
C PRO A 11 -16.67 29.15 9.78
N ASN A 12 -16.81 29.30 8.46
CA ASN A 12 -15.70 29.44 7.53
C ASN A 12 -14.95 30.74 7.83
N GLU A 13 -13.62 30.69 7.85
CA GLU A 13 -12.80 31.83 7.48
C GLU A 13 -11.86 31.36 6.37
N ASP A 14 -12.23 31.77 5.17
CA ASP A 14 -11.48 31.69 3.92
C ASP A 14 -10.33 32.70 3.90
N ASP A 15 -9.29 32.32 3.16
CA ASP A 15 -8.49 33.17 2.27
C ASP A 15 -7.69 34.35 2.82
N ASN A 16 -6.37 34.15 2.90
CA ASN A 16 -5.45 35.14 2.33
C ASN A 16 -4.20 34.47 1.75
N ILE A 17 -4.34 33.95 0.53
CA ILE A 17 -3.23 33.61 -0.36
C ILE A 17 -2.77 34.93 -0.99
N SER A 18 -1.56 35.39 -0.63
CA SER A 18 -0.86 36.41 -1.39
C SER A 18 -0.06 35.73 -2.49
N GLU A 19 -0.66 35.65 -3.68
CA GLU A 19 0.06 35.50 -4.94
C GLU A 19 0.93 36.76 -5.16
N ASN A 20 2.19 36.53 -5.48
CA ASN A 20 2.91 37.37 -6.43
C ASN A 20 3.81 36.44 -7.25
N GLU A 21 3.35 36.20 -8.47
CA GLU A 21 4.08 35.59 -9.57
C GLU A 21 5.30 36.42 -9.97
N LEU A 22 6.25 35.74 -10.62
CA LEU A 22 7.15 36.14 -11.72
C LEU A 22 8.41 35.27 -11.57
N ASP A 23 8.96 34.57 -12.55
CA ASP A 23 8.58 34.21 -13.92
C ASP A 23 9.59 33.12 -14.33
N ILE A 24 9.21 32.31 -15.30
CA ILE A 24 9.79 31.06 -15.74
C ILE A 24 11.15 31.25 -16.43
N ASN A 25 12.11 30.35 -16.19
CA ASN A 25 12.90 29.82 -17.30
C ASN A 25 13.35 28.37 -17.03
N ASP A 26 12.64 27.44 -17.66
CA ASP A 26 13.03 26.04 -17.86
C ASP A 26 14.22 25.93 -18.82
N GLN A 27 15.01 24.87 -18.61
CA GLN A 27 16.18 24.35 -19.35
C GLN A 27 17.40 24.40 -18.41
N GLU A 28 17.94 23.29 -17.90
CA GLU A 28 18.42 22.13 -18.64
C GLU A 28 18.39 20.85 -17.80
N GLN A 29 17.67 19.85 -18.35
CA GLN A 29 18.06 18.45 -18.51
C GLN A 29 18.81 17.73 -17.36
N ASN A 30 18.07 16.81 -16.73
CA ASN A 30 18.58 15.60 -16.11
C ASN A 30 19.51 14.84 -17.08
N ALA A 31 20.78 14.72 -16.72
CA ALA A 31 21.66 13.67 -17.21
C ALA A 31 22.28 12.94 -16.01
N PHE A 32 21.63 11.84 -15.67
CA PHE A 32 22.24 10.71 -14.96
C PHE A 32 23.48 10.29 -15.75
N VAL A 33 24.68 10.62 -15.23
CA VAL A 33 25.94 10.11 -15.78
C VAL A 33 26.39 8.96 -14.89
N THR A 34 26.27 7.77 -15.47
CA THR A 34 26.81 6.50 -15.01
C THR A 34 28.33 6.52 -14.91
N ASP A 35 28.84 5.67 -14.02
CA ASP A 35 30.23 5.31 -13.74
C ASP A 35 31.09 5.03 -14.99
N ASP A 36 31.62 6.06 -15.67
CA ASP A 36 32.64 5.87 -16.72
C ASP A 36 33.43 7.15 -17.04
N ALA A 37 33.98 7.81 -16.01
CA ALA A 37 35.01 8.83 -16.17
C ALA A 37 36.19 8.56 -15.24
N PHE A 38 36.86 7.45 -15.49
CA PHE A 38 38.23 7.17 -15.04
C PHE A 38 39.16 8.24 -15.63
N VAL A 39 39.31 9.35 -14.91
CA VAL A 39 40.36 10.34 -15.17
C VAL A 39 41.65 9.78 -14.57
N GLU A 40 42.40 9.15 -15.45
CA GLU A 40 43.77 8.68 -15.27
C GLU A 40 44.71 9.87 -15.03
N LEU A 41 44.74 10.38 -13.79
CA LEU A 41 45.80 11.22 -13.28
C LEU A 41 46.84 10.33 -12.58
N SER A 42 47.62 9.65 -13.41
CA SER A 42 48.87 9.00 -13.01
C SER A 42 49.93 10.06 -12.70
N ASN A 43 49.76 10.77 -11.59
CA ASN A 43 50.89 11.37 -10.88
C ASN A 43 51.40 10.34 -9.88
N GLN A 44 52.34 9.51 -10.34
CA GLN A 44 53.25 8.80 -9.44
C GLN A 44 53.98 9.83 -8.58
N GLN A 45 53.47 10.05 -7.38
CA GLN A 45 54.26 10.52 -6.26
C GLN A 45 54.16 9.44 -5.20
N ASP A 46 55.29 8.80 -4.93
CA ASP A 46 55.43 7.77 -3.91
C ASP A 46 55.13 8.37 -2.53
N TYR A 47 53.92 8.12 -2.01
CA TYR A 47 53.50 8.54 -0.67
C TYR A 47 53.79 7.49 0.43
N ASP A 48 54.52 6.41 0.11
CA ASP A 48 54.85 5.31 1.03
C ASP A 48 55.90 5.66 2.11
N GLY A 49 56.32 6.92 2.21
CA GLY A 49 57.34 7.39 3.16
C GLY A 49 56.94 8.56 4.06
N ILE A 50 55.73 9.13 3.90
CA ILE A 50 55.33 10.28 4.72
C ILE A 50 54.79 9.77 6.06
N LYS A 51 55.67 9.76 7.07
CA LYS A 51 55.24 9.60 8.46
C LYS A 51 54.25 10.71 8.82
N PRO A 52 53.13 10.40 9.49
CA PRO A 52 52.20 11.42 10.00
C PRO A 52 52.97 12.48 10.78
N ILE A 53 52.70 13.76 10.52
CA ILE A 53 53.28 14.85 11.29
C ILE A 53 52.64 14.81 12.68
N GLU A 54 53.32 14.19 13.64
CA GLU A 54 52.95 14.24 15.06
C GLU A 54 53.23 15.64 15.60
N ALA A 55 52.16 16.38 15.93
CA ALA A 55 52.26 17.65 16.60
C ALA A 55 52.82 17.42 18.02
N LYS A 56 53.96 18.04 18.33
CA LYS A 56 54.47 18.04 19.70
C LYS A 56 53.48 18.80 20.60
N PRO A 57 53.17 18.29 21.80
CA PRO A 57 52.31 19.00 22.74
C PRO A 57 52.91 20.38 23.05
N PRO A 58 52.08 21.41 23.26
CA PRO A 58 52.55 22.73 23.68
C PRO A 58 53.47 22.58 24.90
N ILE A 59 54.64 23.21 24.85
CA ILE A 59 55.52 23.28 26.01
C ILE A 59 54.76 24.02 27.09
N GLU A 60 54.44 23.33 28.19
CA GLU A 60 53.86 23.94 29.38
C GLU A 60 54.85 24.97 29.93
N ILE A 61 54.66 26.23 29.55
CA ILE A 61 55.36 27.34 30.20
C ILE A 61 54.69 27.46 31.57
N ASN A 62 55.42 27.04 32.62
CA ASN A 62 54.99 27.17 34.02
C ASN A 62 54.35 28.55 34.25
N THR A 63 53.06 28.55 34.57
CA THR A 63 52.25 29.76 34.87
C THR A 63 52.83 30.59 36.02
N ASP A 64 53.65 29.97 36.87
CA ASP A 64 54.33 30.62 38.00
C ASP A 64 55.43 31.61 37.59
N GLU A 65 55.94 31.55 36.35
CA GLU A 65 56.90 32.57 35.88
C GLU A 65 56.23 33.87 35.40
N GLN A 66 54.93 33.84 35.06
CA GLN A 66 54.23 35.01 34.53
C GLN A 66 53.78 36.01 35.61
N MET A 67 53.73 35.58 36.87
CA MET A 67 53.40 36.44 38.03
C MET A 67 54.62 37.17 38.59
N ARG A 68 55.83 36.94 38.06
CA ARG A 68 57.03 37.67 38.51
C ARG A 68 56.98 39.10 37.99
N HIS A 69 56.96 40.06 38.93
CA HIS A 69 56.96 41.50 38.74
C HIS A 69 57.48 41.95 37.36
N GLN A 70 56.65 42.65 36.60
CA GLN A 70 56.82 43.00 35.17
C GLN A 70 58.15 43.70 34.83
N SER A 71 58.90 44.18 35.82
CA SER A 71 60.26 44.72 35.70
C SER A 71 61.36 43.65 35.57
N GLY A 72 61.06 42.39 35.85
CA GLY A 72 62.02 41.28 35.88
C GLY A 72 62.06 40.42 34.62
N THR A 73 61.23 40.70 33.60
CA THR A 73 61.22 39.92 32.37
C THR A 73 62.55 40.07 31.62
N PRO A 74 63.07 39.02 30.95
CA PRO A 74 64.33 39.10 30.19
C PRO A 74 64.34 40.25 29.18
N ALA A 75 63.18 40.53 28.57
CA ALA A 75 62.97 41.67 27.69
C ALA A 75 63.15 43.02 28.40
N PHE A 76 62.52 43.22 29.58
CA PHE A 76 62.69 44.47 30.34
C PHE A 76 64.13 44.68 30.82
N ARG A 77 64.83 43.61 31.23
CA ARG A 77 66.24 43.67 31.61
C ARG A 77 67.14 44.09 30.45
N SER A 78 66.91 43.54 29.26
CA SER A 78 67.67 43.93 28.06
C SER A 78 67.43 45.39 27.68
N LEU A 79 66.20 45.91 27.86
CA LEU A 79 65.88 47.31 27.62
C LEU A 79 66.51 48.24 28.67
N ASP A 80 66.55 47.82 29.93
CA ASP A 80 67.22 48.56 31.01
C ASP A 80 68.73 48.63 30.80
N GLU A 81 69.35 47.56 30.27
CA GLU A 81 70.77 47.53 29.92
C GLU A 81 71.10 48.46 28.74
N LEU A 82 70.30 48.44 27.67
CA LEU A 82 70.45 49.34 26.53
C LEU A 82 70.24 50.83 26.90
N PHE A 83 69.38 51.10 27.88
CA PHE A 83 69.22 52.44 28.44
C PHE A 83 70.46 52.86 29.25
N LYS A 84 71.03 51.98 30.09
CA LYS A 84 72.27 52.25 30.85
C LYS A 84 73.48 52.46 29.94
N GLN A 85 73.54 51.77 28.80
CA GLN A 85 74.56 51.96 27.78
C GLN A 85 74.38 53.26 26.95
N GLY A 86 73.29 54.02 27.18
CA GLY A 86 73.01 55.29 26.52
C GLY A 86 72.49 55.18 25.09
N VAL A 87 72.23 53.97 24.59
CA VAL A 87 71.76 53.71 23.22
C VAL A 87 70.29 54.07 23.07
N LEU A 88 69.49 53.91 24.13
CA LEU A 88 68.06 54.21 24.14
C LEU A 88 67.75 55.49 24.93
N THR A 89 66.86 56.32 24.38
CA THR A 89 66.27 57.44 25.12
C THR A 89 65.14 56.94 26.04
N GLY A 90 64.94 57.61 27.18
CA GLY A 90 63.92 57.22 28.17
C GLY A 90 62.51 57.13 27.58
N THR A 91 62.15 58.03 26.66
CA THR A 91 60.86 58.01 25.95
C THR A 91 60.69 56.77 25.07
N ARG A 92 61.75 56.38 24.33
CA ARG A 92 61.71 55.20 23.47
C ARG A 92 61.63 53.91 24.28
N MET A 93 62.29 53.89 25.43
CA MET A 93 62.28 52.77 26.36
C MET A 93 60.90 52.57 26.99
N ALA A 94 60.26 53.66 27.45
CA ALA A 94 58.90 53.63 27.97
C ALA A 94 57.90 53.13 26.91
N TRP A 95 58.07 53.58 25.66
CA TRP A 95 57.23 53.13 24.53
C TRP A 95 57.41 51.63 24.23
N LEU A 96 58.66 51.13 24.19
CA LEU A 96 58.93 49.69 24.01
C LEU A 96 58.37 48.85 25.16
N LYS A 97 58.52 49.30 26.41
CA LYS A 97 57.94 48.63 27.58
C LYS A 97 56.41 48.59 27.52
N SER A 98 55.77 49.69 27.12
CA SER A 98 54.32 49.73 26.90
C SER A 98 53.89 48.74 25.81
N LYS A 99 54.60 48.71 24.67
CA LYS A 99 54.29 47.78 23.58
C LYS A 99 54.47 46.31 23.97
N TYR A 100 55.50 46.01 24.75
CA TYR A 100 55.67 44.68 25.31
C TYR A 100 54.55 44.32 26.28
N MET A 101 54.11 45.26 27.13
CA MET A 101 52.96 45.04 28.01
C MET A 101 51.67 44.80 27.23
N ASP A 102 51.40 45.57 26.17
CA ASP A 102 50.25 45.35 25.28
C ASP A 102 50.27 43.93 24.71
N LEU A 103 51.44 43.46 24.24
CA LEU A 103 51.61 42.11 23.69
C LEU A 103 51.43 41.02 24.75
N GLN A 104 51.96 41.20 25.95
CA GLN A 104 51.78 40.25 27.05
C GLN A 104 50.31 40.16 27.47
N ASN A 105 49.60 41.29 27.50
CA ASN A 105 48.17 41.34 27.78
C ASN A 105 47.36 40.63 26.68
N ALA A 106 47.69 40.86 25.40
CA ALA A 106 47.04 40.17 24.28
C ALA A 106 47.30 38.65 24.32
N LEU A 107 48.52 38.23 24.67
CA LEU A 107 48.87 36.81 24.84
C LEU A 107 48.10 36.17 26.01
N ALA A 108 47.98 36.87 27.13
CA ALA A 108 47.19 36.41 28.27
C ALA A 108 45.71 36.24 27.89
N GLN A 109 45.12 37.24 27.23
CA GLN A 109 43.74 37.18 26.74
C GLN A 109 43.53 36.03 25.75
N SER A 110 44.48 35.79 24.84
CA SER A 110 44.42 34.66 23.91
C SER A 110 44.43 33.32 24.63
N ARG A 111 45.24 33.18 25.68
CA ARG A 111 45.32 31.94 26.48
C ARG A 111 44.05 31.71 27.30
N ASP A 112 43.49 32.76 27.87
CA ASP A 112 42.21 32.68 28.60
C ASP A 112 41.07 32.30 27.66
N ALA A 113 41.04 32.87 26.44
CA ALA A 113 40.07 32.51 25.42
C ALA A 113 40.21 31.04 24.97
N GLU A 114 41.45 30.57 24.75
CA GLU A 114 41.73 29.17 24.42
C GLU A 114 41.29 28.23 25.54
N ALA A 115 41.61 28.54 26.80
CA ALA A 115 41.21 27.75 27.95
C ALA A 115 39.68 27.66 28.07
N ARG A 116 38.97 28.77 27.84
CA ARG A 116 37.50 28.80 27.82
C ARG A 116 36.93 27.93 26.71
N LEU A 117 37.43 28.04 25.49
CA LEU A 117 36.97 27.24 24.35
C LEU A 117 37.22 25.74 24.59
N ARG A 118 38.36 25.37 25.17
CA ARG A 118 38.64 23.97 25.54
C ARG A 118 37.67 23.44 26.58
N GLN A 119 37.32 24.25 27.59
CA GLN A 119 36.31 23.86 28.57
C GLN A 119 34.93 23.69 27.91
N GLU A 120 34.57 24.59 27.01
CA GLU A 120 33.32 24.54 26.25
C GLU A 120 33.23 23.28 25.38
N GLU A 121 34.29 22.96 24.64
CA GLU A 121 34.44 21.71 23.87
C GLU A 121 34.21 20.48 24.76
N GLN A 122 34.85 20.42 25.93
CA GLN A 122 34.67 19.31 26.87
C GLN A 122 33.22 19.18 27.33
N THR A 123 32.54 20.29 27.57
CA THR A 123 31.11 20.27 27.95
C THR A 123 30.22 19.79 26.81
N TYR A 124 30.47 20.21 25.57
CA TYR A 124 29.70 19.76 24.40
C TYR A 124 29.94 18.29 24.10
N LEU A 125 31.17 17.79 24.17
CA LEU A 125 31.48 16.37 24.02
C LEU A 125 30.72 15.53 25.06
N SER A 126 30.74 15.96 26.33
CA SER A 126 29.99 15.29 27.40
C SER A 126 28.48 15.29 27.17
N GLN A 127 27.93 16.34 26.55
CA GLN A 127 26.51 16.41 26.19
C GLN A 127 26.17 15.48 25.02
N ILE A 128 27.02 15.46 23.98
CA ILE A 128 26.87 14.57 22.82
C ILE A 128 26.88 13.11 23.28
N GLU A 129 27.80 12.72 24.15
CA GLU A 129 27.85 11.35 24.70
C GLU A 129 26.58 10.98 25.48
N LYS A 130 25.99 11.92 26.23
CA LYS A 130 24.72 11.69 26.93
C LYS A 130 23.57 11.53 25.93
N GLN A 131 23.51 12.38 24.92
CA GLN A 131 22.48 12.32 23.88
C GLN A 131 22.56 11.01 23.08
N LYS A 132 23.78 10.60 22.69
CA LYS A 132 24.01 9.31 22.02
C LYS A 132 23.51 8.13 22.85
N ARG A 133 23.80 8.11 24.16
CA ARG A 133 23.27 7.06 25.06
C ARG A 133 21.74 7.02 25.11
N VAL A 134 21.08 8.18 25.19
CA VAL A 134 19.60 8.23 25.17
C VAL A 134 19.03 7.76 23.84
N LEU A 135 19.68 8.11 22.73
CA LEU A 135 19.28 7.63 21.40
C LEU A 135 19.49 6.11 21.29
N GLU A 136 20.62 5.58 21.74
CA GLU A 136 20.87 4.13 21.81
C GLU A 136 19.83 3.41 22.69
N GLU A 137 19.43 3.99 23.83
CA GLU A 137 18.35 3.46 24.69
C GLU A 137 16.98 3.52 24.01
N GLY A 138 16.70 4.54 23.19
CA GLY A 138 15.46 4.67 22.42
C GLY A 138 15.40 3.80 21.17
N GLU A 139 16.54 3.60 20.50
CA GLU A 139 16.71 2.70 19.36
C GLU A 139 16.81 1.23 19.79
N ALA A 140 17.19 0.97 21.04
CA ALA A 140 16.98 -0.31 21.69
C ALA A 140 15.47 -0.56 21.84
N PHE A 141 14.84 -0.95 20.73
CA PHE A 141 13.62 -1.73 20.75
C PHE A 141 13.85 -2.88 21.73
N PRO A 142 12.89 -3.24 22.60
CA PRO A 142 13.14 -4.25 23.62
C PRO A 142 13.33 -5.63 22.97
N ASP A 143 14.54 -5.90 22.47
CA ASP A 143 15.00 -7.19 21.95
C ASP A 143 14.94 -8.26 23.04
N LYS A 144 14.95 -7.81 24.30
CA LYS A 144 14.60 -8.59 25.47
C LYS A 144 13.37 -7.94 26.09
N ILE A 145 12.25 -8.66 26.04
CA ILE A 145 11.09 -8.38 26.88
C ILE A 145 11.59 -8.45 28.33
N THR A 146 11.88 -7.31 28.92
CA THR A 146 12.53 -7.22 30.23
C THR A 146 11.52 -6.97 31.34
N THR A 147 10.34 -6.45 30.98
CA THR A 147 9.28 -6.11 31.92
C THR A 147 7.99 -6.86 31.60
N GLU A 148 7.23 -7.19 32.64
CA GLU A 148 5.91 -7.81 32.47
C GLU A 148 5.01 -6.98 31.55
N VAL A 149 5.08 -5.64 31.65
CA VAL A 149 4.29 -4.72 30.81
C VAL A 149 4.61 -4.90 29.32
N GLN A 150 5.88 -5.05 28.94
CA GLN A 150 6.26 -5.33 27.56
C GLN A 150 5.76 -6.70 27.10
N GLN A 151 5.75 -7.70 27.98
CA GLN A 151 5.22 -9.03 27.68
C GLN A 151 3.72 -8.97 27.43
N ARG A 152 2.97 -8.27 28.30
CA ARG A 152 1.53 -8.04 28.13
C ARG A 152 1.24 -7.27 26.84
N ARG A 153 2.04 -6.26 26.51
CA ARG A 153 1.89 -5.51 25.25
C ARG A 153 2.11 -6.40 24.03
N LYS A 154 3.11 -7.27 24.06
CA LYS A 154 3.34 -8.26 23.00
C LYS A 154 2.16 -9.23 22.87
N ASP A 155 1.68 -9.77 23.99
CA ASP A 155 0.56 -10.70 24.00
C ASP A 155 -0.71 -10.03 23.47
N LEU A 156 -0.98 -8.78 23.88
CA LEU A 156 -2.13 -8.01 23.39
C LEU A 156 -2.06 -7.77 21.89
N LEU A 157 -0.90 -7.36 21.36
CA LEU A 157 -0.71 -7.17 19.92
C LEU A 157 -0.89 -8.48 19.16
N LYS A 158 -0.35 -9.58 19.68
CA LYS A 158 -0.51 -10.90 19.10
C LYS A 158 -1.99 -11.29 19.03
N TYR A 159 -2.71 -11.23 20.15
CA TYR A 159 -4.13 -11.59 20.19
C TYR A 159 -5.00 -10.65 19.35
N SER A 160 -4.66 -9.35 19.27
CA SER A 160 -5.36 -8.41 18.39
C SER A 160 -5.19 -8.79 16.91
N ASN A 161 -3.98 -9.15 16.50
CA ASN A 161 -3.71 -9.58 15.13
C ASN A 161 -4.38 -10.93 14.82
N ASP A 162 -4.30 -11.88 15.75
CA ASP A 162 -4.96 -13.18 15.62
C ASP A 162 -6.48 -13.00 15.49
N LEU A 163 -7.07 -12.11 16.30
CA LEU A 163 -8.50 -11.79 16.25
C LEU A 163 -8.89 -11.17 14.90
N ALA A 164 -8.12 -10.19 14.41
CA ALA A 164 -8.36 -9.58 13.09
C ALA A 164 -8.31 -10.63 11.96
N CYS A 165 -7.28 -11.47 11.94
CA CYS A 165 -7.14 -12.56 10.98
C CYS A 165 -8.32 -13.55 11.04
N THR A 166 -8.77 -13.91 12.25
CA THR A 166 -9.95 -14.78 12.39
C THR A 166 -11.24 -14.12 11.93
N ASN A 167 -11.40 -12.81 12.13
CA ASN A 167 -12.57 -12.06 11.67
C ASN A 167 -12.61 -11.97 10.15
N ASP A 168 -11.48 -11.70 9.49
CA ASP A 168 -11.40 -11.66 8.02
C ASP A 168 -11.77 -13.02 7.44
N ARG A 169 -11.22 -14.11 8.00
CA ARG A 169 -11.59 -15.47 7.60
C ARG A 169 -13.06 -15.79 7.85
N LEU A 170 -13.63 -15.31 8.96
CA LEU A 170 -15.04 -15.51 9.29
C LEU A 170 -15.92 -14.80 8.26
N PHE A 171 -15.58 -13.56 7.91
CA PHE A 171 -16.26 -12.80 6.87
C PHE A 171 -16.25 -13.55 5.52
N ASP A 172 -15.09 -14.07 5.10
CA ASP A 172 -14.96 -14.86 3.86
C ASP A 172 -15.83 -16.12 3.88
N LEU A 173 -15.86 -16.83 5.02
CA LEU A 173 -16.66 -18.03 5.19
C LEU A 173 -18.16 -17.71 5.19
N GLU A 174 -18.59 -16.64 5.87
CA GLU A 174 -19.98 -16.19 5.85
C GLU A 174 -20.43 -15.79 4.44
N TYR A 175 -19.58 -15.10 3.69
CA TYR A 175 -19.84 -14.78 2.29
C TYR A 175 -20.02 -16.05 1.46
N LYS A 176 -19.12 -17.02 1.62
CA LYS A 176 -19.20 -18.31 0.91
C LYS A 176 -20.45 -19.11 1.29
N ILE A 177 -20.84 -19.11 2.56
CA ILE A 177 -22.08 -19.77 3.01
C ILE A 177 -23.29 -19.14 2.32
N LYS A 178 -23.40 -17.81 2.33
CA LYS A 178 -24.51 -17.10 1.67
C LYS A 178 -24.60 -17.42 0.18
N ALA A 179 -23.46 -17.41 -0.52
CA ALA A 179 -23.40 -17.78 -1.93
C ALA A 179 -23.90 -19.21 -2.18
N LEU A 180 -23.45 -20.17 -1.36
CA LEU A 180 -23.89 -21.57 -1.47
C LEU A 180 -25.37 -21.76 -1.12
N GLU A 181 -25.92 -20.97 -0.20
CA GLU A 181 -27.36 -20.98 0.11
C GLU A 181 -28.20 -20.44 -1.05
N GLU A 182 -27.72 -19.41 -1.73
CA GLU A 182 -28.36 -18.87 -2.95
C GLU A 182 -28.31 -19.87 -4.11
N ASP A 183 -27.15 -20.52 -4.32
CA ASP A 183 -26.99 -21.59 -5.31
C ASP A 183 -27.91 -22.77 -5.01
N LYS A 184 -27.95 -23.22 -3.75
CA LYS A 184 -28.85 -24.29 -3.31
C LYS A 184 -30.32 -23.93 -3.57
N ARG A 185 -30.73 -22.71 -3.23
CA ARG A 185 -32.11 -22.24 -3.47
C ARG A 185 -32.43 -22.22 -4.97
N SER A 186 -31.49 -21.79 -5.80
CA SER A 186 -31.63 -21.77 -7.25
C SER A 186 -31.80 -23.19 -7.83
N LEU A 187 -30.98 -24.14 -7.36
CA LEU A 187 -31.08 -25.55 -7.74
C LEU A 187 -32.38 -26.22 -7.26
N GLU A 188 -32.84 -25.90 -6.05
CA GLU A 188 -34.12 -26.40 -5.54
C GLU A 188 -35.30 -25.89 -6.39
N ASN A 189 -35.27 -24.62 -6.80
CA ASN A 189 -36.26 -24.05 -7.71
C ASN A 189 -36.22 -24.70 -9.10
N GLU A 190 -35.02 -24.95 -9.63
CA GLU A 190 -34.86 -25.66 -10.92
C GLU A 190 -35.38 -27.09 -10.83
N LYS A 191 -35.04 -27.81 -9.75
CA LYS A 191 -35.56 -29.15 -9.48
C LYS A 191 -37.08 -29.16 -9.41
N ALA A 192 -37.70 -28.17 -8.78
CA ALA A 192 -39.16 -28.06 -8.69
C ALA A 192 -39.83 -27.80 -10.05
N ARG A 193 -39.11 -27.18 -11.00
CA ARG A 193 -39.61 -26.93 -12.36
C ARG A 193 -39.60 -28.19 -13.23
N ILE A 194 -38.69 -29.12 -12.96
CA ILE A 194 -38.61 -30.39 -13.68
C ILE A 194 -39.72 -31.31 -13.15
N PRO A 195 -40.64 -31.80 -14.01
CA PRO A 195 -41.69 -32.71 -13.58
C PRO A 195 -41.09 -33.96 -12.93
N ASN A 196 -41.69 -34.41 -11.82
CA ASN A 196 -41.23 -35.61 -11.15
C ASN A 196 -41.34 -36.83 -12.07
N GLN A 197 -40.44 -37.81 -11.91
CA GLN A 197 -40.46 -39.04 -12.71
C GLN A 197 -41.83 -39.72 -12.67
N HIS A 198 -42.51 -39.70 -11.53
CA HIS A 198 -43.86 -40.23 -11.38
C HIS A 198 -44.90 -39.52 -12.26
N GLU A 199 -44.83 -38.19 -12.38
CA GLU A 199 -45.72 -37.41 -13.25
C GLU A 199 -45.45 -37.69 -14.73
N ILE A 200 -44.18 -37.92 -15.08
CA ILE A 200 -43.78 -38.33 -16.43
C ILE A 200 -44.36 -39.73 -16.72
N ASP A 201 -44.21 -40.68 -15.79
CA ASP A 201 -44.69 -42.05 -15.96
C ASP A 201 -46.23 -42.10 -16.09
N GLU A 202 -46.97 -41.31 -15.31
CA GLU A 202 -48.43 -41.15 -15.42
C GLU A 202 -48.83 -40.58 -16.79
N LYS A 203 -48.15 -39.52 -17.27
CA LYS A 203 -48.39 -38.97 -18.61
C LYS A 203 -48.10 -39.99 -19.72
N VAL A 204 -47.02 -40.75 -19.61
CA VAL A 204 -46.67 -41.82 -20.56
C VAL A 204 -47.74 -42.91 -20.56
N LYS A 205 -48.25 -43.30 -19.38
CA LYS A 205 -49.31 -44.30 -19.26
C LYS A 205 -50.62 -43.81 -19.88
N ALA A 206 -51.02 -42.57 -19.62
CA ALA A 206 -52.20 -41.96 -20.21
C ALA A 206 -52.10 -41.90 -21.75
N LEU A 207 -50.96 -41.44 -22.29
CA LEU A 207 -50.72 -41.42 -23.74
C LEU A 207 -50.76 -42.81 -24.38
N ARG A 208 -50.25 -43.84 -23.67
CA ARG A 208 -50.33 -45.23 -24.14
C ARG A 208 -51.77 -45.71 -24.23
N GLN A 209 -52.57 -45.42 -23.20
CA GLN A 209 -54.00 -45.76 -23.21
C GLN A 209 -54.74 -45.05 -24.35
N GLU A 210 -54.49 -43.75 -24.55
CA GLU A 210 -55.08 -42.99 -25.66
C GLU A 210 -54.69 -43.57 -27.02
N CYS A 211 -53.42 -43.95 -27.20
CA CYS A 211 -52.96 -44.64 -28.42
C CYS A 211 -53.68 -45.98 -28.65
N ASP A 212 -53.89 -46.77 -27.60
CA ASP A 212 -54.57 -48.06 -27.69
C ASP A 212 -56.06 -47.89 -28.01
N ASP A 213 -56.72 -46.89 -27.42
CA ASP A 213 -58.11 -46.56 -27.70
C ASP A 213 -58.29 -46.04 -29.13
N LEU A 214 -57.40 -45.17 -29.62
CA LEU A 214 -57.38 -44.76 -31.02
C LEU A 214 -57.18 -45.95 -31.97
N ARG A 215 -56.29 -46.91 -31.63
CA ARG A 215 -56.11 -48.13 -32.41
C ARG A 215 -57.39 -48.97 -32.47
N ARG A 216 -58.10 -49.11 -31.35
CA ARG A 216 -59.40 -49.81 -31.30
C ARG A 216 -60.46 -49.10 -32.12
N GLN A 217 -60.57 -47.78 -32.02
CA GLN A 217 -61.49 -46.98 -32.83
C GLN A 217 -61.19 -47.11 -34.33
N ILE A 218 -59.91 -47.08 -34.73
CA ILE A 218 -59.50 -47.31 -36.13
C ILE A 218 -59.90 -48.71 -36.57
N ALA A 219 -59.69 -49.74 -35.75
CA ALA A 219 -60.07 -51.11 -36.07
C ALA A 219 -61.59 -51.25 -36.23
N GLN A 220 -62.37 -50.67 -35.33
CA GLN A 220 -63.83 -50.64 -35.39
C GLN A 220 -64.32 -49.92 -36.65
N LYS A 221 -63.83 -48.71 -36.94
CA LYS A 221 -64.19 -47.95 -38.14
C LYS A 221 -63.84 -48.70 -39.41
N LYS A 222 -62.70 -49.40 -39.45
CA LYS A 222 -62.35 -50.28 -40.57
C LYS A 222 -63.35 -51.43 -40.75
N SER A 223 -63.88 -52.00 -39.67
CA SER A 223 -64.93 -53.02 -39.76
C SER A 223 -66.24 -52.44 -40.27
N GLU A 224 -66.68 -51.30 -39.71
CA GLU A 224 -67.90 -50.61 -40.13
C GLU A 224 -67.86 -50.26 -41.64
N ILE A 225 -66.72 -49.78 -42.14
CA ILE A 225 -66.52 -49.53 -43.58
C ILE A 225 -66.66 -50.80 -44.41
N LYS A 226 -66.11 -51.93 -43.96
CA LYS A 226 -66.25 -53.22 -44.66
C LYS A 226 -67.71 -53.66 -44.72
N ASP A 227 -68.43 -53.60 -43.60
CA ASP A 227 -69.83 -54.01 -43.52
C ASP A 227 -70.72 -53.12 -44.39
N GLN A 228 -70.48 -51.80 -44.38
CA GLN A 228 -71.15 -50.85 -45.26
C GLN A 228 -70.88 -51.14 -46.74
N ASN A 229 -69.64 -51.48 -47.10
CA ASN A 229 -69.29 -51.86 -48.47
C ASN A 229 -70.01 -53.13 -48.93
N VAL A 230 -70.15 -54.14 -48.07
CA VAL A 230 -70.94 -55.35 -48.36
C VAL A 230 -72.41 -54.99 -48.56
N SER A 231 -73.00 -54.21 -47.64
CA SER A 231 -74.39 -53.75 -47.75
C SER A 231 -74.64 -52.94 -49.03
N LEU A 232 -73.71 -52.05 -49.40
CA LEU A 232 -73.77 -51.29 -50.64
C LEU A 232 -73.70 -52.21 -51.86
N ALA A 233 -72.83 -53.22 -51.86
CA ALA A 233 -72.74 -54.19 -52.94
C ALA A 233 -74.05 -54.97 -53.11
N ASP A 234 -74.69 -55.39 -52.02
CA ASP A 234 -75.97 -56.10 -52.08
C ASP A 234 -77.11 -55.20 -52.52
N LYS A 235 -77.16 -53.94 -52.08
CA LYS A 235 -78.12 -52.95 -52.59
C LYS A 235 -77.93 -52.71 -54.09
N LYS A 236 -76.68 -52.56 -54.55
CA LYS A 236 -76.36 -52.44 -55.99
C LYS A 236 -76.86 -53.65 -56.78
N LYS A 237 -76.67 -54.88 -56.29
CA LYS A 237 -77.22 -56.09 -56.93
C LYS A 237 -78.75 -56.03 -57.03
N LYS A 238 -79.44 -55.67 -55.95
CA LYS A 238 -80.91 -55.55 -55.95
C LYS A 238 -81.41 -54.48 -56.94
N ILE A 239 -80.74 -53.33 -56.99
CA ILE A 239 -81.04 -52.27 -57.96
C ILE A 239 -80.83 -52.78 -59.39
N ASN A 240 -79.74 -53.50 -59.66
CA ASN A 240 -79.48 -54.08 -60.99
C ASN A 240 -80.54 -55.11 -61.42
N ILE A 241 -81.08 -55.89 -60.47
CA ILE A 241 -82.17 -56.81 -60.78
C ILE A 241 -83.46 -56.04 -61.07
N ALA A 242 -83.82 -55.07 -60.22
CA ALA A 242 -85.02 -54.27 -60.38
C ALA A 242 -85.00 -53.43 -61.68
N THR A 243 -83.84 -52.89 -62.07
CA THR A 243 -83.66 -52.16 -63.33
C THR A 243 -83.85 -53.07 -64.53
N LYS A 244 -83.26 -54.28 -64.54
CA LYS A 244 -83.52 -55.27 -65.60
C LYS A 244 -85.00 -55.64 -65.71
N GLN A 245 -85.66 -55.91 -64.59
CA GLN A 245 -87.10 -56.20 -64.57
C GLN A 245 -87.93 -55.03 -65.11
N HIS A 246 -87.54 -53.80 -64.78
CA HIS A 246 -88.17 -52.59 -65.30
C HIS A 246 -87.95 -52.44 -66.81
N GLU A 247 -86.74 -52.67 -67.30
CA GLU A 247 -86.41 -52.68 -68.73
C GLU A 247 -87.22 -53.75 -69.48
N GLU A 248 -87.33 -54.96 -68.93
CA GLU A 248 -88.18 -56.04 -69.47
C GLU A 248 -89.65 -55.63 -69.52
N LEU A 249 -90.19 -55.06 -68.45
CA LEU A 249 -91.57 -54.55 -68.42
C LEU A 249 -91.78 -53.42 -69.43
N GLN A 250 -90.83 -52.50 -69.57
CA GLN A 250 -90.90 -51.44 -70.59
C GLN A 250 -90.93 -52.02 -72.01
N GLN A 251 -90.10 -53.01 -72.31
CA GLN A 251 -90.13 -53.70 -73.60
C GLN A 251 -91.48 -54.40 -73.85
N THR A 252 -92.07 -55.05 -72.83
CA THR A 252 -93.39 -55.67 -72.99
C THR A 252 -94.50 -54.65 -73.28
N ILE A 253 -94.43 -53.46 -72.66
CA ILE A 253 -95.37 -52.36 -72.92
C ILE A 253 -95.18 -51.85 -74.36
N GLU A 254 -93.95 -51.62 -74.80
CA GLU A 254 -93.66 -51.19 -76.19
C GLU A 254 -94.09 -52.23 -77.25
N THR A 255 -94.14 -53.52 -76.91
CA THR A 255 -94.66 -54.57 -77.83
C THR A 255 -96.19 -54.72 -77.82
N LEU A 256 -96.89 -54.09 -76.87
CA LEU A 256 -98.35 -54.14 -76.73
C LEU A 256 -99.06 -52.88 -77.27
N GLU A 257 -98.30 -51.84 -77.63
CA GLU A 257 -98.73 -50.67 -78.40
C GLU A 257 -98.50 -50.87 -79.92
#